data_AF-A0A5X9FNL1-F1
#
_entry.id   AF-A0A5X9FNL1-F1
#
_cell.length_a   1.000
_cell.length_b   1.000
_cell.length_c   1.000
_cell.angle_alpha   90.00
_cell.angle_beta   90.00
_cell.angle_gamma   90.00
#
_symmetry.space_group_name_H-M   'P 1'
#
loop_
_entity.id
_entity.type
_entity.pdbx_description
1 polymer ?
#
loop_
_entity_poly.entity_id
_entity_poly.type
_entity_poly.pdbx_seq_one_letter_code
_entity_poly.pdbx_strand_id
1 'polypeptide(L)'
;MQNRLLSAKATLPDYDRAALAARMVHLGFGAFHRAHQGVYTDILAAEQHSDWGYYEVNLIGGEQQIADLKQQDNLYTVAEMSADAWTARVVGVVKAALHVQVDGLERVLAAMCEPQIAIVSLTITEKGYCHSPATGQLLLEHPMIAADLQNPHQPLTAPGIIVEALARRKAAGLPAFTVMSCDNMPENGHVTRQVVTAYAR
;
A
#
# COMPACT_ATOMS: atom_id res chain seq x y z
N MET A 1 3.93 -20.41 17.73
CA MET A 1 2.50 -20.62 18.02
C MET A 1 1.81 -21.00 16.73
N GLN A 2 0.87 -21.95 16.74
CA GLN A 2 0.12 -22.29 15.54
C GLN A 2 -0.79 -21.11 15.17
N ASN A 3 -0.69 -20.60 13.94
CA ASN A 3 -1.47 -19.48 13.47
C ASN A 3 -2.96 -19.88 13.40
N ARG A 4 -3.79 -19.30 14.26
CA ARG A 4 -5.20 -19.70 14.41
C ARG A 4 -6.04 -19.42 13.16
N LEU A 5 -5.62 -18.47 12.31
CA LEU A 5 -6.33 -18.14 11.08
C LEU A 5 -6.37 -19.32 10.09
N LEU A 6 -5.36 -20.18 10.10
CA LEU A 6 -5.32 -21.38 9.25
C LEU A 6 -6.28 -22.50 9.71
N SER A 7 -7.04 -22.27 10.77
CA SER A 7 -8.11 -23.17 11.23
C SER A 7 -9.51 -22.53 11.17
N ALA A 8 -9.61 -21.33 10.60
CA ALA A 8 -10.87 -20.62 10.46
C ALA A 8 -11.82 -21.35 9.50
N LYS A 9 -13.13 -21.22 9.74
CA LYS A 9 -14.16 -21.63 8.77
C LYS A 9 -14.23 -20.60 7.64
N ALA A 10 -13.26 -20.67 6.74
CA ALA A 10 -13.05 -19.75 5.63
C ALA A 10 -12.35 -20.48 4.47
N THR A 11 -12.38 -19.89 3.29
CA THR A 11 -11.40 -20.23 2.24
C THR A 11 -10.02 -19.84 2.74
N LEU A 12 -9.08 -20.77 2.72
CA LEU A 12 -7.70 -20.55 3.16
C LEU A 12 -6.78 -20.43 1.93
N PRO A 13 -5.61 -19.78 2.04
CA PRO A 13 -4.62 -19.79 0.98
C PRO A 13 -4.17 -21.23 0.67
N ASP A 14 -4.41 -21.70 -0.55
CA ASP A 14 -4.01 -23.02 -1.06
C ASP A 14 -2.74 -22.96 -1.94
N TYR A 15 -2.16 -21.77 -2.07
CA TYR A 15 -0.92 -21.50 -2.80
C TYR A 15 0.29 -21.35 -1.86
N ASP A 16 1.50 -21.52 -2.41
CA ASP A 16 2.74 -21.31 -1.64
C ASP A 16 3.01 -19.81 -1.42
N ARG A 17 2.67 -19.34 -0.23
CA ARG A 17 2.92 -17.96 0.20
C ARG A 17 4.40 -17.58 0.20
N ALA A 18 5.31 -18.54 0.36
CA ALA A 18 6.74 -18.26 0.31
C ALA A 18 7.21 -17.96 -1.12
N ALA A 19 6.59 -18.58 -2.14
CA ALA A 19 6.87 -18.36 -3.55
C ALA A 19 6.43 -16.98 -4.08
N LEU A 20 5.48 -16.31 -3.42
CA LEU A 20 5.10 -14.93 -3.76
C LEU A 20 6.29 -13.97 -3.63
N ALA A 21 6.47 -13.09 -4.60
CA ALA A 21 7.40 -11.96 -4.56
C ALA A 21 6.65 -10.67 -4.19
N ALA A 22 7.24 -9.82 -3.34
CA ALA A 22 6.70 -8.48 -3.10
C ALA A 22 6.94 -7.62 -4.34
N ARG A 23 5.94 -7.54 -5.22
CA ARG A 23 5.97 -6.79 -6.50
C ARG A 23 5.19 -5.48 -6.43
N MET A 24 4.41 -5.31 -5.37
CA MET A 24 3.59 -4.13 -5.12
C MET A 24 3.87 -3.58 -3.73
N VAL A 25 3.86 -2.26 -3.62
CA VAL A 25 3.71 -1.57 -2.34
C VAL A 25 2.32 -0.95 -2.29
N HIS A 26 1.62 -1.07 -1.17
CA HIS A 26 0.37 -0.37 -0.94
C HIS A 26 0.52 0.65 0.19
N LEU A 27 0.18 1.91 -0.08
CA LEU A 27 0.15 3.00 0.89
C LEU A 27 -1.28 3.15 1.42
N GLY A 28 -1.45 2.93 2.72
CA GLY A 28 -2.75 2.97 3.39
C GLY A 28 -3.36 1.57 3.52
N PHE A 29 -2.88 0.78 4.48
CA PHE A 29 -3.40 -0.55 4.79
C PHE A 29 -4.74 -0.49 5.55
N GLY A 30 -5.76 0.04 4.86
CA GLY A 30 -7.10 0.26 5.38
C GLY A 30 -8.01 -0.97 5.29
N ALA A 31 -9.27 -0.80 5.70
CA ALA A 31 -10.30 -1.83 5.53
C ALA A 31 -10.65 -2.06 4.06
N PHE A 32 -10.75 -0.99 3.26
CA PHE A 32 -11.10 -1.09 1.84
C PHE A 32 -10.05 -1.86 1.04
N HIS A 33 -8.77 -1.53 1.20
CA HIS A 33 -7.69 -2.25 0.52
C HIS A 33 -7.75 -3.76 0.80
N ARG A 34 -7.84 -4.12 2.09
CA ARG A 34 -7.92 -5.51 2.53
C ARG A 34 -9.09 -6.26 1.91
N ALA A 35 -10.25 -5.65 1.84
CA ALA A 35 -11.47 -6.24 1.31
C ALA A 35 -11.62 -6.13 -0.22
N HIS A 36 -10.73 -5.41 -0.90
CA HIS A 36 -10.80 -5.18 -2.34
C HIS A 36 -9.52 -5.64 -3.04
N GLN A 37 -8.48 -4.79 -3.16
CA GLN A 37 -7.29 -5.14 -3.96
C GLN A 37 -6.53 -6.36 -3.40
N GLY A 38 -6.50 -6.51 -2.06
CA GLY A 38 -5.94 -7.69 -1.42
C GLY A 38 -6.70 -8.98 -1.79
N VAL A 39 -8.03 -8.94 -1.85
CA VAL A 39 -8.87 -10.09 -2.28
C VAL A 39 -8.64 -10.44 -3.74
N TYR A 40 -8.61 -9.46 -4.64
CA TYR A 40 -8.31 -9.72 -6.07
C TYR A 40 -6.94 -10.38 -6.26
N THR A 41 -5.93 -9.90 -5.54
CA THR A 41 -4.58 -10.46 -5.63
C THR A 41 -4.52 -11.88 -5.05
N ASP A 42 -5.26 -12.14 -3.98
CA ASP A 42 -5.38 -13.48 -3.37
C ASP A 42 -6.06 -14.49 -4.29
N ILE A 43 -7.12 -14.07 -4.99
CA ILE A 43 -7.78 -14.87 -6.03
C ILE A 43 -6.79 -15.21 -7.15
N LEU A 44 -6.02 -14.23 -7.63
CA LEU A 44 -5.03 -14.47 -8.68
C LEU A 44 -3.90 -15.40 -8.23
N ALA A 45 -3.47 -15.31 -6.97
CA ALA A 45 -2.48 -16.22 -6.42
C ALA A 45 -3.00 -17.66 -6.36
N ALA A 46 -4.24 -17.86 -5.91
CA ALA A 46 -4.88 -19.16 -5.80
C ALA A 46 -5.23 -19.78 -7.17
N GLU A 47 -5.87 -19.01 -8.04
CA GLU A 47 -6.52 -19.56 -9.24
C GLU A 47 -5.68 -19.40 -10.52
N GLN A 48 -4.76 -18.44 -10.54
CA GLN A 48 -3.98 -18.08 -11.73
C GLN A 48 -2.47 -18.23 -11.53
N HIS A 49 -2.05 -18.84 -10.40
CA HIS A 49 -0.64 -19.02 -10.04
C HIS A 49 0.18 -17.73 -10.08
N SER A 50 -0.46 -16.59 -9.77
CA SER A 50 0.23 -15.32 -9.69
C SER A 50 1.26 -15.34 -8.56
N ASP A 51 2.46 -14.83 -8.83
CA ASP A 51 3.51 -14.65 -7.82
C ASP A 51 3.50 -13.24 -7.20
N TRP A 52 2.47 -12.44 -7.47
CA TRP A 52 2.40 -11.05 -7.02
C TRP A 52 1.90 -10.96 -5.57
N GLY A 53 2.77 -10.49 -4.69
CA GLY A 53 2.46 -10.15 -3.30
C GLY A 53 2.70 -8.68 -2.97
N TYR A 54 2.30 -8.29 -1.76
CA TYR A 54 2.35 -6.91 -1.28
C TYR A 54 3.40 -6.71 -0.18
N TYR A 55 4.02 -5.53 -0.21
CA TYR A 55 4.38 -4.80 1.00
C TYR A 55 3.25 -3.83 1.37
N GLU A 56 2.72 -3.99 2.57
CA GLU A 56 1.70 -3.11 3.12
C GLU A 56 2.37 -2.00 3.94
N VAL A 57 2.02 -0.75 3.70
CA VAL A 57 2.67 0.40 4.34
C VAL A 57 1.62 1.37 4.88
N ASN A 58 1.73 1.70 6.16
CA ASN A 58 1.03 2.83 6.77
C ASN A 58 2.00 3.97 7.04
N LEU A 59 1.59 5.18 6.64
CA LEU A 59 2.37 6.42 6.79
C LEU A 59 1.93 7.21 8.02
N ILE A 60 0.61 7.38 8.18
CA ILE A 60 -0.02 8.16 9.24
C ILE A 60 -1.12 7.32 9.87
N GLY A 61 -0.96 7.03 11.17
CA GLY A 61 -1.86 6.16 11.91
C GLY A 61 -1.85 4.72 11.40
N GLY A 62 -2.61 3.85 12.07
CA GLY A 62 -2.74 2.47 11.66
C GLY A 62 -1.63 1.55 12.20
N GLU A 63 -0.96 1.98 13.28
CA GLU A 63 0.11 1.26 13.97
C GLU A 63 -0.39 -0.11 14.45
N GLN A 64 -1.58 -0.14 15.05
CA GLN A 64 -2.16 -1.36 15.62
C GLN A 64 -2.45 -2.40 14.53
N GLN A 65 -2.98 -1.97 13.38
CA GLN A 65 -3.28 -2.86 12.25
C GLN A 65 -2.02 -3.55 11.73
N ILE A 66 -0.91 -2.80 11.62
CA ILE A 66 0.39 -3.38 11.21
C ILE A 66 0.92 -4.34 12.29
N ALA A 67 0.80 -3.99 13.56
CA ALA A 67 1.22 -4.84 14.67
C ALA A 67 0.42 -6.16 14.72
N ASP A 68 -0.91 -6.09 14.59
CA ASP A 68 -1.80 -7.24 14.56
C ASP A 68 -1.46 -8.18 13.40
N LEU A 69 -1.17 -7.62 12.22
CA LEU A 69 -0.84 -8.37 11.02
C LEU A 69 0.49 -9.13 11.17
N LYS A 70 1.52 -8.47 11.72
CA LYS A 70 2.83 -9.10 12.00
C LYS A 70 2.73 -10.28 12.97
N GLN A 71 1.82 -10.23 13.94
CA GLN A 71 1.61 -11.33 14.91
C GLN A 71 0.89 -12.54 14.31
N GLN A 72 0.34 -12.41 13.10
CA GLN A 72 -0.48 -13.41 12.44
C GLN A 72 0.13 -13.89 11.12
N ASP A 73 1.47 -13.92 11.03
CA ASP A 73 2.23 -14.27 9.81
C ASP A 73 1.78 -13.50 8.57
N ASN A 74 1.38 -12.24 8.75
CA ASN A 74 0.79 -11.38 7.74
C ASN A 74 -0.50 -11.89 7.08
N LEU A 75 -1.26 -12.75 7.76
CA LEU A 75 -2.59 -13.19 7.34
C LEU A 75 -3.68 -12.28 7.92
N TYR A 76 -4.77 -12.12 7.19
CA TYR A 76 -5.99 -11.47 7.69
C TYR A 76 -7.24 -12.10 7.07
N THR A 77 -8.40 -11.91 7.70
CA THR A 77 -9.68 -12.45 7.20
C THR A 77 -10.54 -11.33 6.61
N VAL A 78 -11.15 -11.61 5.46
CA VAL A 78 -12.25 -10.84 4.88
C VAL A 78 -13.53 -11.66 5.01
N ALA A 79 -14.59 -11.06 5.56
CA ALA A 79 -15.90 -11.67 5.65
C ALA A 79 -16.88 -10.90 4.76
N GLU A 80 -17.43 -11.57 3.75
CA GLU A 80 -18.47 -11.03 2.89
C GLU A 80 -19.83 -11.41 3.48
N MET A 81 -20.74 -10.44 3.58
CA MET A 81 -22.06 -10.63 4.18
C MET A 81 -23.12 -9.98 3.30
N SER A 82 -24.20 -10.71 3.04
CA SER A 82 -25.40 -10.24 2.36
C SER A 82 -26.65 -10.69 3.13
N ALA A 83 -27.84 -10.39 2.61
CA ALA A 83 -29.09 -10.87 3.19
C ALA A 83 -29.23 -12.41 3.13
N ASP A 84 -28.60 -13.04 2.14
CA ASP A 84 -28.78 -14.46 1.83
C ASP A 84 -27.69 -15.34 2.45
N ALA A 85 -26.47 -14.82 2.57
CA ALA A 85 -25.31 -15.63 2.94
C ALA A 85 -24.18 -14.80 3.54
N TRP A 86 -23.24 -15.51 4.15
CA TRP A 86 -21.92 -14.98 4.44
C TRP A 86 -20.85 -15.99 4.07
N THR A 87 -19.71 -15.49 3.61
CA THR A 87 -18.50 -16.26 3.32
C THR A 87 -17.31 -15.56 3.96
N ALA A 88 -16.22 -16.30 4.14
CA ALA A 88 -14.99 -15.73 4.65
C ALA A 88 -13.79 -16.26 3.87
N ARG A 89 -12.77 -15.42 3.72
CA ARG A 89 -11.49 -15.72 3.07
C ARG A 89 -10.36 -15.25 3.97
N VAL A 90 -9.40 -16.13 4.26
CA VAL A 90 -8.12 -15.74 4.83
C VAL A 90 -7.21 -15.35 3.67
N VAL A 91 -6.80 -14.09 3.62
CA VAL A 91 -5.94 -13.54 2.58
C VAL A 91 -4.48 -13.71 2.97
N GLY A 92 -3.66 -14.19 2.02
CA GLY A 92 -2.28 -14.60 2.23
C GLY A 92 -1.20 -13.81 1.48
N VAL A 93 -1.57 -12.80 0.69
CA VAL A 93 -0.68 -12.13 -0.27
C VAL A 93 0.31 -11.12 0.32
N VAL A 94 0.17 -10.79 1.61
CA VAL A 94 1.07 -9.83 2.28
C VAL A 94 2.39 -10.50 2.63
N LYS A 95 3.49 -10.00 2.08
CA LYS A 95 4.86 -10.45 2.35
C LYS A 95 5.47 -9.77 3.56
N ALA A 96 5.23 -8.48 3.71
CA ALA A 96 5.60 -7.73 4.90
C ALA A 96 4.65 -6.55 5.11
N ALA A 97 4.51 -6.15 6.36
CA ALA A 97 3.75 -4.98 6.78
C ALA A 97 4.71 -4.00 7.46
N LEU A 98 4.69 -2.73 7.05
CA LEU A 98 5.59 -1.69 7.53
C LEU A 98 4.79 -0.49 8.02
N HIS A 99 5.31 0.18 9.03
CA HIS A 99 4.78 1.46 9.51
C HIS A 99 5.93 2.45 9.65
N VAL A 100 5.80 3.67 9.12
CA VAL A 100 6.89 4.67 9.13
C VAL A 100 7.38 4.95 10.55
N GLN A 101 6.48 5.09 11.52
CA GLN A 101 6.85 5.36 12.94
C GLN A 101 7.42 4.15 13.69
N VAL A 102 7.22 2.92 13.19
CA VAL A 102 7.65 1.68 13.89
C VAL A 102 8.91 1.11 13.25
N ASP A 103 8.89 0.95 11.93
CA ASP A 103 9.97 0.36 11.15
C ASP A 103 10.96 1.41 10.60
N GLY A 104 10.56 2.69 10.60
CA GLY A 104 11.36 3.80 10.10
C GLY A 104 11.15 4.08 8.61
N LEU A 105 11.26 5.36 8.24
CA LEU A 105 11.12 5.83 6.85
C LEU A 105 12.11 5.14 5.91
N GLU A 106 13.37 4.97 6.33
CA GLU A 106 14.39 4.32 5.50
C GLU A 106 14.02 2.88 5.15
N ARG A 107 13.36 2.13 6.06
CA ARG A 107 12.92 0.76 5.75
C ARG A 107 11.83 0.76 4.68
N VAL A 108 10.92 1.74 4.73
CA VAL A 108 9.85 1.94 3.73
C VAL A 108 10.45 2.32 2.38
N LEU A 109 11.35 3.30 2.33
CA LEU A 109 12.01 3.72 1.09
C LEU A 109 12.86 2.61 0.49
N ALA A 110 13.59 1.85 1.32
CA ALA A 110 14.34 0.68 0.86
C ALA A 110 13.42 -0.37 0.23
N ALA A 111 12.26 -0.66 0.84
CA ALA A 111 11.28 -1.59 0.28
C ALA A 111 10.75 -1.09 -1.08
N MET A 112 10.41 0.19 -1.22
CA MET A 112 9.96 0.79 -2.48
C MET A 112 11.05 0.84 -3.57
N CYS A 113 12.33 0.76 -3.17
CA CYS A 113 13.47 0.73 -4.08
C CYS A 113 13.90 -0.69 -4.47
N GLU A 114 13.25 -1.74 -3.98
CA GLU A 114 13.55 -3.10 -4.43
C GLU A 114 13.24 -3.24 -5.94
N PRO A 115 14.14 -3.84 -6.75
CA PRO A 115 14.03 -3.79 -8.22
C PRO A 115 12.71 -4.32 -8.77
N GLN A 116 12.16 -5.36 -8.13
CA GLN A 116 10.94 -6.04 -8.57
C GLN A 116 9.65 -5.27 -8.23
N ILE A 117 9.72 -4.19 -7.45
CA ILE A 117 8.55 -3.33 -7.20
C ILE A 117 8.15 -2.66 -8.51
N ALA A 118 6.98 -3.04 -9.01
CA ALA A 118 6.41 -2.57 -10.26
C ALA A 118 5.26 -1.57 -10.04
N ILE A 119 4.58 -1.63 -8.90
CA ILE A 119 3.41 -0.78 -8.61
C ILE A 119 3.48 -0.25 -7.17
N VAL A 120 3.21 1.04 -7.01
CA VAL A 120 2.84 1.66 -5.73
C VAL A 120 1.38 2.06 -5.81
N SER A 121 0.52 1.41 -5.02
CA SER A 121 -0.92 1.66 -5.00
C SER A 121 -1.34 2.40 -3.74
N LEU A 122 -2.48 3.10 -3.76
CA LEU A 122 -2.89 3.99 -2.67
C LEU A 122 -4.37 3.84 -2.28
N THR A 123 -4.63 3.76 -0.98
CA THR A 123 -5.93 4.07 -0.36
C THR A 123 -5.73 4.98 0.86
N ILE A 124 -5.27 6.20 0.62
CA ILE A 124 -4.83 7.16 1.65
C ILE A 124 -5.92 8.18 2.03
N THR A 125 -7.14 7.98 1.54
CA THR A 125 -8.26 8.94 1.56
C THR A 125 -7.97 10.20 0.73
N GLU A 126 -9.02 10.97 0.42
CA GLU A 126 -8.92 12.20 -0.36
C GLU A 126 -7.97 13.23 0.28
N LYS A 127 -7.91 13.24 1.62
CA LYS A 127 -7.04 14.14 2.40
C LYS A 127 -5.56 13.79 2.28
N GLY A 128 -5.23 12.52 2.04
CA GLY A 128 -3.84 12.05 1.97
C GLY A 128 -3.04 12.61 0.79
N TYR A 129 -3.72 13.14 -0.23
CA TYR A 129 -3.08 13.76 -1.39
C TYR A 129 -2.68 15.23 -1.17
N CYS A 130 -3.06 15.83 -0.02
CA CYS A 130 -2.82 17.24 0.30
C CYS A 130 -3.23 18.20 -0.84
N HIS A 131 -4.37 17.93 -1.49
CA HIS A 131 -4.82 18.67 -2.66
C HIS A 131 -6.05 19.53 -2.36
N SER A 132 -6.30 20.53 -3.18
CA SER A 132 -7.54 21.32 -3.18
C SER A 132 -8.67 20.49 -3.81
N PRO A 133 -9.75 20.15 -3.09
CA PRO A 133 -10.85 19.37 -3.65
C PRO A 133 -11.52 20.06 -4.85
N ALA A 134 -11.45 21.38 -4.92
CA ALA A 134 -12.05 22.16 -6.00
C ALA A 134 -11.21 22.15 -7.29
N THR A 135 -9.89 21.98 -7.20
CA THR A 135 -8.98 22.13 -8.36
C THR A 135 -8.11 20.92 -8.65
N GLY A 136 -8.04 19.92 -7.77
CA GLY A 136 -7.12 18.78 -7.89
C GLY A 136 -5.65 19.12 -7.60
N GLN A 137 -5.33 20.40 -7.38
CA GLN A 137 -3.96 20.89 -7.27
C GLN A 137 -3.38 20.64 -5.87
N LEU A 138 -2.09 20.31 -5.83
CA LEU A 138 -1.33 20.21 -4.59
C LEU A 138 -1.34 21.54 -3.83
N LEU A 139 -1.66 21.48 -2.53
CA LEU A 139 -1.61 22.63 -1.63
C LEU A 139 -0.18 22.79 -1.11
N LEU A 140 0.65 23.59 -1.79
CA LEU A 140 2.05 23.81 -1.41
C LEU A 140 2.23 24.41 -0.01
N GLU A 141 1.28 25.26 0.41
CA GLU A 141 1.23 25.89 1.73
C GLU A 141 0.76 24.91 2.83
N HIS A 142 0.33 23.70 2.48
CA HIS A 142 -0.08 22.71 3.48
C HIS A 142 1.13 22.35 4.35
N PRO A 143 1.06 22.41 5.69
CA PRO A 143 2.24 22.29 6.57
C PRO A 143 3.07 21.03 6.34
N MET A 144 2.41 19.90 6.07
CA MET A 144 3.10 18.63 5.76
C MET A 144 3.85 18.67 4.42
N ILE A 145 3.29 19.35 3.41
CA ILE A 145 3.95 19.48 2.09
C ILE A 145 5.11 20.47 2.19
N ALA A 146 4.91 21.61 2.85
CA ALA A 146 5.98 22.56 3.09
C ALA A 146 7.15 21.95 3.88
N ALA A 147 6.86 21.12 4.90
CA ALA A 147 7.87 20.40 5.66
C ALA A 147 8.64 19.39 4.80
N ASP A 148 7.93 18.59 4.01
CA ASP A 148 8.54 17.62 3.08
C ASP A 148 9.44 18.32 2.05
N LEU A 149 9.02 19.47 1.49
CA LEU A 149 9.82 20.25 0.55
C LEU A 149 11.08 20.85 1.18
N GLN A 150 11.07 21.16 2.48
CA GLN A 150 12.27 21.63 3.20
C GLN A 150 13.26 20.50 3.49
N ASN A 151 12.78 19.26 3.62
CA ASN A 151 13.62 18.09 3.87
C ASN A 151 13.21 16.90 2.96
N PRO A 152 13.48 17.00 1.64
CA PRO A 152 12.92 16.08 0.64
C PRO A 152 13.43 14.65 0.76
N HIS A 153 14.50 14.41 1.52
CA HIS A 153 15.04 13.08 1.79
C HIS A 153 14.46 12.41 3.03
N GLN A 154 13.65 13.15 3.81
CA GLN A 154 12.89 12.61 4.94
C GLN A 154 11.39 12.96 4.86
N PRO A 155 10.72 12.64 3.74
CA PRO A 155 9.32 13.00 3.56
C PRO A 155 8.39 12.16 4.44
N LEU A 156 7.27 12.76 4.83
CA LEU A 156 6.20 12.13 5.62
C LEU A 156 4.90 11.98 4.82
N THR A 157 4.73 12.73 3.72
CA THR A 157 3.54 12.66 2.87
C THR A 157 3.67 11.60 1.78
N ALA A 158 2.54 11.09 1.30
CA ALA A 158 2.53 10.13 0.20
C ALA A 158 3.19 10.69 -1.08
N PRO A 159 2.91 11.93 -1.55
CA PRO A 159 3.63 12.51 -2.68
C PRO A 159 5.15 12.58 -2.46
N GLY A 160 5.58 13.02 -1.27
CA GLY A 160 7.01 13.13 -0.95
C GLY A 160 7.72 11.79 -0.95
N ILE A 161 7.15 10.78 -0.30
CA ILE A 161 7.70 9.42 -0.23
C ILE A 161 7.77 8.79 -1.63
N ILE A 162 6.74 8.97 -2.46
CA ILE A 162 6.73 8.47 -3.84
C ILE A 162 7.86 9.12 -4.66
N VAL A 163 8.01 10.44 -4.58
CA VAL A 163 9.02 11.17 -5.35
C VAL A 163 10.44 10.83 -4.90
N GLU A 164 10.68 10.73 -3.59
CA GLU A 164 11.98 10.32 -3.04
C GLU A 164 12.32 8.87 -3.46
N ALA A 165 11.37 7.94 -3.38
CA ALA A 165 11.60 6.57 -3.86
C ALA A 165 11.92 6.53 -5.36
N LEU A 166 11.21 7.29 -6.19
CA LEU A 166 11.50 7.41 -7.63
C LEU A 166 12.87 8.04 -7.88
N ALA A 167 13.27 9.04 -7.10
CA ALA A 167 14.59 9.67 -7.18
C ALA A 167 15.71 8.67 -6.86
N ARG A 168 15.57 7.88 -5.79
CA ARG A 168 16.51 6.81 -5.42
C ARG A 168 16.59 5.73 -6.50
N ARG A 169 15.45 5.27 -7.02
CA ARG A 169 15.41 4.30 -8.12
C ARG A 169 16.12 4.81 -9.36
N LYS A 170 15.86 6.07 -9.74
CA LYS A 170 16.56 6.72 -10.87
C LYS A 170 18.07 6.79 -10.65
N ALA A 171 18.53 7.16 -9.45
CA ALA A 171 19.95 7.21 -9.11
C ALA A 171 20.62 5.82 -9.18
N ALA A 172 19.88 4.77 -8.84
CA ALA A 172 20.32 3.38 -8.91
C ALA A 172 20.16 2.72 -10.29
N GLY A 173 19.65 3.44 -11.31
CA GLY A 173 19.41 2.88 -12.64
C GLY A 173 18.25 1.87 -12.71
N LEU A 174 17.33 1.90 -11.74
CA LEU A 174 16.16 1.03 -11.70
C LEU A 174 14.99 1.61 -12.50
N PRO A 175 14.12 0.75 -13.10
CA PRO A 175 12.91 1.22 -13.75
C PRO A 175 11.96 1.88 -12.73
N ALA A 176 11.17 2.85 -13.19
CA ALA A 176 10.10 3.42 -12.39
C ALA A 176 9.00 2.39 -12.11
N PHE A 177 8.23 2.61 -11.04
CA PHE A 177 6.98 1.89 -10.78
C PHE A 177 5.77 2.72 -11.25
N THR A 178 4.66 2.04 -11.55
CA THR A 178 3.36 2.68 -11.75
C THR A 178 2.81 3.17 -10.41
N VAL A 179 2.23 4.38 -10.39
CA VAL A 179 1.49 4.89 -9.25
C VAL A 179 -0.02 4.72 -9.51
N MET A 180 -0.70 3.90 -8.71
CA MET A 180 -2.09 3.50 -8.92
C MET A 180 -2.98 3.91 -7.74
N SER A 181 -3.70 5.02 -7.89
CA SER A 181 -4.69 5.42 -6.89
C SER A 181 -5.93 4.51 -6.94
N CYS A 182 -6.38 4.08 -5.77
CA CYS A 182 -7.64 3.37 -5.56
C CYS A 182 -8.58 4.15 -4.63
N ASP A 183 -8.30 5.43 -4.40
CA ASP A 183 -9.17 6.31 -3.62
C ASP A 183 -10.37 6.80 -4.45
N ASN A 184 -11.45 7.12 -3.76
CA ASN A 184 -12.72 7.53 -4.35
C ASN A 184 -12.71 9.00 -4.79
N MET A 185 -11.95 9.29 -5.85
CA MET A 185 -11.93 10.60 -6.50
C MET A 185 -12.22 10.46 -7.99
N PRO A 186 -12.99 11.37 -8.59
CA PRO A 186 -13.08 11.46 -10.04
C PRO A 186 -11.67 11.60 -10.63
N GLU A 187 -11.39 10.82 -11.67
CA GLU A 187 -10.08 10.83 -12.34
C GLU A 187 -8.90 10.72 -11.36
N ASN A 188 -9.02 9.87 -10.33
CA ASN A 188 -8.03 9.71 -9.26
C ASN A 188 -6.57 9.56 -9.75
N GLY A 189 -6.34 8.90 -10.89
CA GLY A 189 -5.03 8.83 -11.55
C GLY A 189 -4.52 10.20 -12.04
N HIS A 190 -5.38 11.06 -12.56
CA HIS A 190 -5.01 12.43 -12.94
C HIS A 190 -4.72 13.31 -11.72
N VAL A 191 -5.52 13.22 -10.65
CA VAL A 191 -5.22 13.90 -9.38
C VAL A 191 -3.86 13.46 -8.85
N THR A 192 -3.61 12.14 -8.81
CA THR A 192 -2.33 11.56 -8.37
C THR A 192 -1.16 12.07 -9.21
N ARG A 193 -1.30 12.07 -10.54
CA ARG A 193 -0.29 12.62 -11.46
C ARG A 193 -0.03 14.11 -11.16
N GLN A 194 -1.08 14.90 -10.97
CA GLN A 194 -0.95 16.34 -10.69
C GLN A 194 -0.20 16.58 -9.38
N VAL A 195 -0.54 15.91 -8.29
CA VAL A 195 0.13 16.13 -7.00
C VAL A 195 1.58 15.67 -7.02
N VAL A 196 1.88 14.52 -7.61
CA VAL A 196 3.25 14.00 -7.72
C VAL A 196 4.11 14.90 -8.62
N THR A 197 3.56 15.35 -9.75
CA THR A 197 4.28 16.25 -10.66
C THR A 197 4.49 17.62 -10.06
N ALA A 198 3.50 18.15 -9.33
CA ALA A 198 3.62 19.45 -8.66
C ALA A 198 4.66 19.41 -7.53
N TYR A 199 4.70 18.32 -6.75
CA TYR A 199 5.70 18.14 -5.69
C TYR A 199 7.13 18.00 -6.26
N ALA A 200 7.29 17.32 -7.40
CA ALA A 200 8.61 17.04 -7.98
C ALA A 200 9.24 18.22 -8.75
N ARG A 201 8.52 19.33 -8.93
CA ARG A 201 8.99 20.52 -9.67
C ARG A 201 9.76 21.47 -8.75
#